data_AF-A0A947DXU5-F1
#
_entry.id   AF-A0A947DXU5-F1
#
_cell.length_a   1.000
_cell.length_b   1.000
_cell.length_c   1.000
_cell.angle_alpha   90.00
_cell.angle_beta   90.00
_cell.angle_gamma   90.00
#
_symmetry.space_group_name_H-M   'P 1'
#
loop_
_entity.id
_entity.type
_entity.pdbx_description
1 polymer ?
#
loop_
_entity_poly.entity_id
_entity_poly.type
_entity_poly.pdbx_seq_one_letter_code
_entity_poly.pdbx_strand_id
1 'polypeptide(L)' 'VEIENYLRAEQPYDCAGSAKSEGLGIALLESIESDDPTALVGLPLIRTCKMIQAAGVVLLGNQEVSA' A
#
# COMPACT_ATOMS: atom_id res chain seq x y z
N VAL A 1 26.03 -7.85 -0.72
CA VAL A 1 26.17 -6.37 -0.68
C VAL A 1 24.85 -5.66 -0.96
N GLU A 2 24.03 -6.12 -1.92
CA GLU A 2 22.74 -5.48 -2.25
C GLU A 2 21.79 -5.29 -1.05
N ILE A 3 21.62 -6.33 -0.22
CA ILE A 3 20.81 -6.26 1.01
C ILE A 3 21.39 -5.23 2.01
N GLU A 4 22.70 -5.21 2.23
CA GLU A 4 23.32 -4.25 3.17
C GLU A 4 23.17 -2.80 2.68
N ASN A 5 23.31 -2.58 1.38
CA ASN A 5 23.10 -1.26 0.77
C ASN A 5 21.65 -0.81 0.93
N TYR A 6 20.69 -1.71 0.67
CA TYR A 6 19.28 -1.47 0.89
C TYR A 6 18.98 -1.09 2.35
N LEU A 7 19.45 -1.90 3.31
CA LEU A 7 19.21 -1.66 4.73
C LEU A 7 19.79 -0.31 5.21
N ARG A 8 20.98 0.08 4.71
CA ARG A 8 21.58 1.38 5.06
C ARG A 8 20.85 2.57 4.43
N ALA A 9 20.36 2.41 3.20
CA ALA A 9 19.69 3.47 2.45
C ALA A 9 18.25 3.69 2.92
N GLU A 10 17.48 2.61 3.08
CA GLU A 10 16.04 2.65 3.38
C GLU A 10 15.73 2.60 4.87
N GLN A 11 16.62 1.98 5.67
CA GLN A 11 16.39 1.70 7.10
C GLN A 11 14.98 1.16 7.41
N PRO A 12 14.54 0.06 6.78
CA PRO A 12 13.17 -0.44 6.85
C PRO A 12 12.93 -1.23 8.15
N TYR A 13 13.51 -0.82 9.27
CA TYR A 13 13.49 -1.60 10.52
C TYR A 13 12.15 -1.52 11.26
N ASP A 14 11.28 -0.59 10.86
CA ASP A 14 9.96 -0.36 11.43
C ASP A 14 8.82 -1.05 10.65
N CYS A 15 9.12 -1.75 9.55
CA CYS A 15 8.12 -2.46 8.76
C CYS A 15 8.25 -3.98 8.88
N ALA A 16 7.15 -4.69 8.58
CA ALA A 16 7.13 -6.14 8.55
C ALA A 16 8.11 -6.68 7.50
N GLY A 17 8.94 -7.66 7.90
CA GLY A 17 9.91 -8.29 7.00
C GLY A 17 11.10 -7.41 6.60
N SER A 18 11.22 -6.21 7.17
CA SER A 18 12.25 -5.23 6.80
C SER A 18 12.34 -4.95 5.30
N ALA A 19 11.18 -4.94 4.64
CA ALA A 19 11.05 -4.65 3.22
C ALA A 19 9.89 -3.65 3.00
N LYS A 20 10.14 -2.64 2.17
CA LYS A 20 9.15 -1.65 1.74
C LYS A 20 8.94 -1.76 0.25
N SER A 21 7.82 -2.35 -0.16
CA SER A 21 7.45 -2.58 -1.56
C SER A 21 7.19 -1.28 -2.34
N GLU A 22 6.87 -0.22 -1.60
CA GLU A 22 6.62 1.13 -2.09
C GLU A 22 7.91 1.97 -2.22
N GLY A 23 9.04 1.45 -1.71
CA GLY A 23 10.35 2.09 -1.72
C GLY A 23 11.39 1.28 -2.50
N LEU A 24 12.66 1.35 -2.10
CA LEU A 24 13.75 0.59 -2.76
C LEU A 24 13.61 -0.92 -2.57
N GLY A 25 12.78 -1.35 -1.61
CA GLY A 25 12.53 -2.78 -1.36
C GLY A 25 11.92 -3.48 -2.57
N ILE A 26 11.26 -2.75 -3.48
CA ILE A 26 10.75 -3.33 -4.73
C ILE A 26 11.84 -3.94 -5.61
N ALA A 27 13.07 -3.42 -5.56
CA ALA A 27 14.19 -3.95 -6.33
C ALA A 27 14.63 -5.35 -5.86
N LEU A 28 14.21 -5.76 -4.66
CA LEU A 28 14.52 -7.06 -4.07
C LEU A 28 13.43 -8.10 -4.34
N LEU A 29 12.31 -7.73 -4.99
CA LEU A 29 11.15 -8.59 -5.22
C LEU A 29 11.08 -9.01 -6.69
N GLU A 30 10.81 -10.28 -6.96
CA GLU A 30 10.56 -10.79 -8.31
C GLU A 30 9.13 -10.46 -8.79
N SER A 31 8.15 -10.57 -7.90
CA SER A 31 6.75 -10.27 -8.18
C SER A 31 5.97 -9.93 -6.91
N ILE A 32 4.81 -9.27 -7.10
CA ILE A 32 3.79 -9.06 -6.07
C ILE A 32 2.46 -9.54 -6.66
N GLU A 33 1.84 -10.53 -6.03
CA GLU A 33 0.49 -11.00 -6.37
C GLU A 33 -0.49 -10.49 -5.32
N SER A 34 -1.44 -9.65 -5.73
CA SER A 34 -2.43 -9.06 -4.83
C SER A 34 -3.69 -8.65 -5.59
N ASP A 35 -4.85 -8.88 -4.97
CA ASP A 35 -6.14 -8.37 -5.43
C ASP A 35 -6.47 -6.97 -4.87
N ASP A 36 -5.64 -6.49 -3.94
CA ASP A 36 -5.71 -5.16 -3.32
C ASP A 36 -4.31 -4.66 -2.91
N PRO A 37 -3.61 -3.91 -3.79
CA PRO A 37 -2.24 -3.46 -3.55
C PRO A 37 -2.06 -2.65 -2.25
N THR A 38 -3.12 -1.97 -1.80
CA THR A 38 -3.05 -1.16 -0.57
C THR A 38 -3.00 -2.01 0.70
N ALA A 39 -3.35 -3.30 0.60
CA ALA A 39 -3.14 -4.28 1.67
C ALA A 39 -1.66 -4.42 2.04
N LEU A 40 -0.75 -4.34 1.05
CA LEU A 40 0.68 -4.47 1.26
C LEU A 40 1.27 -3.29 2.07
N VAL A 41 0.66 -2.11 1.96
CA VAL A 41 0.99 -0.94 2.77
C VAL A 41 0.45 -1.09 4.21
N GLY A 42 -0.66 -1.83 4.38
CA GLY A 42 -1.19 -2.19 5.70
C GLY A 42 -2.72 -2.11 5.82
N LEU A 43 -3.45 -1.67 4.79
CA LEU A 43 -4.91 -1.61 4.82
C LEU A 43 -5.50 -1.92 3.44
N PRO A 44 -6.25 -3.04 3.27
CA PRO A 44 -6.89 -3.36 2.00
C PRO A 44 -8.06 -2.40 1.71
N LEU A 45 -7.80 -1.29 1.02
CA LEU A 45 -8.78 -0.23 0.77
C LEU A 45 -9.92 -0.67 -0.15
N ILE A 46 -9.72 -1.57 -1.11
CA ILE A 46 -10.81 -2.09 -1.94
C ILE A 46 -11.82 -2.81 -1.05
N ARG A 47 -11.34 -3.69 -0.16
CA ARG A 47 -12.20 -4.38 0.80
C ARG A 47 -12.79 -3.41 1.82
N THR A 48 -11.99 -2.47 2.33
CA THR A 48 -12.40 -1.49 3.33
C THR A 48 -13.50 -0.57 2.79
N CYS A 49 -13.37 -0.07 1.57
CA CYS A 49 -14.39 0.74 0.90
C CYS A 49 -15.72 -0.01 0.79
N LYS A 50 -15.70 -1.29 0.41
CA LYS A 50 -16.91 -2.13 0.38
C LYS A 50 -17.56 -2.25 1.76
N MET A 51 -16.77 -2.38 2.83
CA MET A 51 -17.28 -2.43 4.20
C MET A 51 -17.87 -1.09 4.65
N ILE A 52 -17.21 0.02 4.33
CA ILE A 52 -17.70 1.38 4.65
C ILE A 52 -19.01 1.68 3.92
N GLN A 53 -19.11 1.31 2.64
CA GLN A 53 -20.35 1.43 1.86
C GLN A 53 -21.48 0.57 2.45
N ALA A 54 -21.17 -0.66 2.88
CA ALA A 54 -22.13 -1.55 3.54
C ALA A 54 -22.61 -0.99 4.91
N ALA A 55 -21.80 -0.15 5.55
CA ALA A 55 -22.18 0.59 6.75
C ALA A 55 -23.03 1.86 6.46
N GLY A 56 -23.38 2.11 5.20
CA GLY A 56 -24.23 3.23 4.79
C GLY A 56 -23.49 4.55 4.58
N VAL A 57 -22.17 4.53 4.52
CA VAL A 57 -21.35 5.76 4.32
C VAL A 57 -21.05 5.96 2.84
N VAL A 58 -21.31 7.16 2.34
CA VAL A 58 -20.99 7.58 0.96
C VAL A 58 -19.52 7.98 0.86
N LEU A 59 -18.74 7.27 0.05
CA LEU A 59 -17.30 7.52 -0.11
C LEU A 59 -16.97 8.54 -1.21
N LEU A 60 -17.74 8.53 -2.30
CA LEU A 60 -17.56 9.44 -3.43
C LEU A 60 -18.79 10.33 -3.51
N GLY A 61 -18.65 11.58 -3.05
CA GLY A 61 -19.68 12.59 -3.24
C GLY A 61 -19.66 13.16 -4.66
N ASN A 62 -20.79 13.67 -5.12
CA ASN A 62 -20.84 14.41 -6.37
C ASN A 62 -19.90 15.63 -6.27
N GLN A 63 -18.97 15.74 -7.21
CA GLN A 63 -18.28 17.00 -7.46
C GLN A 63 -19.23 17.82 -8.33
N GLU A 64 -19.84 18.87 -7.78
CA GLU A 64 -20.45 19.91 -8.62
C GLU A 64 -19.32 20.57 -9.41
N VAL A 65 -19.14 20.13 -10.66
CA VAL A 65 -18.25 20.81 -11.60
C VAL A 65 -18.89 22.17 -11.86
N SER A 66 -18.41 23.19 -11.17
CA SER A 66 -18.70 24.58 -11.51
C SER A 66 -18.10 24.84 -12.88
N ALA A 67 -18.97 24.92 -13.88
CA ALA A 67 -18.62 25.33 -15.24
C ALA A 67 -18.20 26.81 -15.28
#